data_AF-A0A0G1RZP2-F1
#
_entry.id   AF-A0A0G1RZP2-F1
#
_cell.length_a   1.000
_cell.length_b   1.000
_cell.length_c   1.000
_cell.angle_alpha   90.00
_cell.angle_beta   90.00
_cell.angle_gamma   90.00
#
_symmetry.space_group_name_H-M   'P 1'
#
loop_
_entity.id
_entity.type
_entity.pdbx_description
1 polymer ?
#
loop_
_entity_poly.entity_id
_entity_poly.type
_entity_poly.pdbx_seq_one_letter_code
_entity_poly.pdbx_strand_id
1 'polypeptide(L)'
;MFNLKQVKDNLLFSHNLAAFQRKNIKLNSNHPLILIWEFGGFPAILRKNAIHSLALNLRGYRTKIIICDGQGKACIQRSIENKSNWSDACSNCSLLMIKEANRYGLEHELASKYISPQQVSNYERFANAIDINRIIRFRKDSVPYGSIAWNSFNRYMKGRLINLKQLDSEEKMILRSYLSSTLINFHIARAAIKREKAVAMLTSHGVYSDYAPAMYASNVARIPGTSWISGFTPQHFYFSSSNKLSHGDIRSPSKIEWLRLVKQPLTTTQLSELNQFISSRYLGQKSLDVTFKNDASSLEIYQPLKQRKAYSKVVCIFAHINWDVAQDNNPMLFTTSNQWIIETLKIAIKMSDILWIVKLHPSEQSEGHEYSTEQLILDYFPQLPKHIQLIRDSDHINPLYLYKQIDIGITLYGTVGVELAIFGKPSINVSSVHYAGKGFTHDAHNKKDYYSLLQNIANLPPLSQPQITLAKQYAYYYFITRQMTINVLENNTHHWGNLNIKKLDNLLPGTNKEIDQIYESIIRGS
;
A
#
# COMPACT_ATOMS: atom_id res chain seq x y z
N MET A 1 -34.21 1.02 -14.30
CA MET A 1 -34.08 1.57 -15.67
C MET A 1 -32.68 1.28 -16.19
N PHE A 2 -32.54 0.50 -17.26
CA PHE A 2 -31.25 0.28 -17.93
C PHE A 2 -30.81 1.59 -18.59
N ASN A 3 -29.62 2.09 -18.22
CA ASN A 3 -29.05 3.30 -18.82
C ASN A 3 -28.51 2.97 -20.23
N LEU A 4 -29.35 3.12 -21.24
CA LEU A 4 -29.02 2.85 -22.65
C LEU A 4 -27.76 3.60 -23.13
N LYS A 5 -27.51 4.80 -22.59
CA LYS A 5 -26.30 5.58 -22.88
C LYS A 5 -25.05 4.85 -22.41
N GLN A 6 -25.05 4.36 -21.17
CA GLN A 6 -23.93 3.61 -20.60
C GLN A 6 -23.64 2.31 -21.38
N VAL A 7 -24.68 1.62 -21.83
CA VAL A 7 -24.52 0.41 -22.67
C VAL A 7 -23.87 0.76 -24.01
N LYS A 8 -24.34 1.83 -24.67
CA LYS A 8 -23.78 2.30 -25.94
C LYS A 8 -22.32 2.74 -25.79
N ASP A 9 -22.00 3.48 -24.74
CA ASP A 9 -20.64 3.93 -24.46
C ASP A 9 -19.68 2.75 -24.19
N ASN A 10 -20.15 1.72 -23.48
CA ASN A 10 -19.38 0.51 -23.24
C ASN A 10 -19.11 -0.29 -24.54
N LEU A 11 -20.12 -0.41 -25.41
CA LEU A 11 -19.96 -1.09 -26.70
C LEU A 11 -18.98 -0.35 -27.61
N LEU A 12 -19.08 0.98 -27.66
CA LEU A 12 -18.17 1.82 -28.45
C LEU A 12 -16.73 1.71 -27.95
N PHE A 13 -16.53 1.70 -26.62
CA PHE A 13 -15.24 1.47 -26.00
C PHE A 13 -14.61 0.14 -26.44
N SER A 14 -15.34 -0.98 -26.28
CA SER A 14 -14.84 -2.31 -26.63
C SER A 14 -14.59 -2.44 -28.13
N HIS A 15 -15.44 -1.86 -28.97
CA HIS A 15 -15.26 -1.86 -30.42
C HIS A 15 -13.96 -1.15 -30.83
N ASN A 16 -13.74 0.08 -30.33
CA ASN A 16 -12.56 0.87 -30.66
C ASN A 16 -11.27 0.24 -30.14
N LEU A 17 -11.29 -0.31 -28.92
CA LEU A 17 -10.16 -1.05 -28.36
C LEU A 17 -9.83 -2.29 -29.19
N ALA A 18 -10.83 -3.09 -29.57
CA ALA A 18 -10.63 -4.27 -30.41
C ALA A 18 -10.10 -3.90 -31.81
N ALA A 19 -10.55 -2.79 -32.40
CA ALA A 19 -10.02 -2.29 -33.66
C ALA A 19 -8.53 -1.94 -33.55
N PHE A 20 -8.15 -1.22 -32.49
CA PHE A 20 -6.75 -0.90 -32.20
C PHE A 20 -5.90 -2.16 -31.98
N GLN A 21 -6.38 -3.11 -31.17
CA GLN A 21 -5.67 -4.36 -30.90
C GLN A 21 -5.46 -5.17 -32.18
N ARG A 22 -6.49 -5.36 -33.02
CA ARG A 22 -6.36 -6.10 -34.29
C ARG A 22 -5.38 -5.47 -35.27
N LYS A 23 -5.31 -4.14 -35.28
CA LYS A 23 -4.37 -3.37 -36.12
C LYS A 23 -2.93 -3.60 -35.67
N ASN A 24 -2.67 -3.50 -34.37
CA ASN A 24 -1.31 -3.33 -33.84
C ASN A 24 -0.72 -4.58 -33.16
N ILE A 25 -1.52 -5.58 -32.79
CA ILE A 25 -1.06 -6.77 -32.04
C ILE A 25 -1.16 -8.00 -32.92
N LYS A 26 -0.02 -8.67 -33.13
CA LYS A 26 0.12 -9.89 -33.94
C LYS A 26 0.75 -11.03 -33.12
N LEU A 27 0.08 -11.43 -32.06
CA LEU A 27 0.55 -12.48 -31.14
C LEU A 27 -0.06 -13.83 -31.47
N ASN A 28 0.68 -14.89 -31.16
CA ASN A 28 0.25 -16.28 -31.25
C ASN A 28 0.84 -17.10 -30.09
N SER A 29 0.59 -18.40 -30.05
CA SER A 29 1.05 -19.30 -28.97
C SER A 29 2.57 -19.43 -28.84
N ASN A 30 3.36 -19.02 -29.84
CA ASN A 30 4.82 -19.10 -29.79
C ASN A 30 5.47 -17.87 -29.13
N HIS A 31 4.70 -16.82 -28.87
CA HIS A 31 5.22 -15.63 -28.21
C HIS A 31 5.40 -15.87 -26.69
N PRO A 32 6.42 -15.26 -26.06
CA PRO A 32 6.63 -15.38 -24.63
C PRO A 32 5.41 -14.89 -23.84
N LEU A 33 5.06 -15.62 -22.79
CA LEU A 33 3.86 -15.35 -22.00
C LEU A 33 4.22 -14.72 -20.64
N ILE A 34 3.55 -13.63 -20.31
CA ILE A 34 3.57 -13.00 -18.99
C ILE A 34 2.24 -13.27 -18.30
N LEU A 35 2.30 -13.78 -17.07
CA LEU A 35 1.10 -13.95 -16.25
C LEU A 35 0.76 -12.63 -15.57
N ILE A 36 -0.53 -12.30 -15.57
CA ILE A 36 -1.09 -11.16 -14.85
C ILE A 36 -1.96 -11.72 -13.73
N TRP A 37 -1.66 -11.35 -12.48
CA TRP A 37 -2.29 -11.97 -11.32
C TRP A 37 -3.44 -11.13 -10.76
N GLU A 38 -4.65 -11.68 -10.78
CA GLU A 38 -5.87 -11.02 -10.29
C GLU A 38 -6.65 -11.88 -9.31
N PHE A 39 -6.19 -11.87 -8.06
CA PHE A 39 -6.88 -12.46 -6.91
C PHE A 39 -7.50 -11.37 -6.04
N GLY A 40 -8.61 -11.66 -5.36
CA GLY A 40 -9.35 -10.68 -4.56
C GLY A 40 -10.40 -9.88 -5.32
N GLY A 41 -10.41 -9.93 -6.66
CA GLY A 41 -11.59 -9.56 -7.45
C GLY A 41 -11.98 -8.08 -7.40
N PHE A 42 -11.06 -7.21 -7.81
CA PHE A 42 -11.29 -5.77 -7.94
C PHE A 42 -11.36 -5.37 -9.42
N PRO A 43 -12.56 -5.14 -9.99
CA PRO A 43 -12.71 -4.71 -11.37
C PRO A 43 -11.81 -3.53 -11.75
N ALA A 44 -11.68 -2.56 -10.86
CA ALA A 44 -10.88 -1.37 -11.12
C ALA A 44 -9.36 -1.63 -11.14
N ILE A 45 -8.87 -2.65 -10.42
CA ILE A 45 -7.48 -3.11 -10.54
C ILE A 45 -7.30 -3.86 -11.87
N LEU A 46 -8.24 -4.74 -12.23
CA LEU A 46 -8.19 -5.46 -13.52
C LEU A 46 -8.17 -4.50 -14.71
N ARG A 47 -8.91 -3.38 -14.66
CA ARG A 47 -8.85 -2.34 -15.69
C ARG A 47 -7.46 -1.73 -15.86
N LYS A 48 -6.72 -1.53 -14.78
CA LYS A 48 -5.31 -1.07 -14.84
C LYS A 48 -4.39 -2.15 -15.36
N ASN A 49 -4.58 -3.39 -14.91
CA ASN A 49 -3.85 -4.54 -15.44
C ASN A 49 -4.13 -4.82 -16.91
N ALA A 50 -5.29 -4.42 -17.43
CA ALA A 50 -5.57 -4.43 -18.86
C ALA A 50 -4.67 -3.46 -19.65
N ILE A 51 -4.32 -2.31 -19.07
CA ILE A 51 -3.41 -1.32 -19.68
C ILE A 51 -2.00 -1.89 -19.76
N HIS A 52 -1.53 -2.49 -18.66
CA HIS A 52 -0.24 -3.17 -18.65
C HIS A 52 -0.21 -4.33 -19.64
N SER A 53 -1.29 -5.12 -19.69
CA SER A 53 -1.45 -6.22 -20.65
C SER A 53 -1.37 -5.73 -22.09
N LEU A 54 -2.08 -4.64 -22.40
CA LEU A 54 -2.08 -4.04 -23.73
C LEU A 54 -0.68 -3.56 -24.13
N ALA A 55 0.03 -2.87 -23.24
CA ALA A 55 1.37 -2.36 -23.51
C ALA A 55 2.40 -3.49 -23.68
N LEU A 56 2.31 -4.57 -22.91
CA LEU A 56 3.14 -5.76 -23.07
C LEU A 56 2.84 -6.49 -24.39
N ASN A 57 1.56 -6.62 -24.74
CA ASN A 57 1.13 -7.24 -25.99
C ASN A 57 1.65 -6.49 -27.22
N LEU A 58 1.64 -5.15 -27.19
CA LEU A 58 2.22 -4.30 -28.23
C LEU A 58 3.75 -4.46 -28.38
N ARG A 59 4.42 -5.01 -27.37
CA ARG A 59 5.87 -5.27 -27.34
C ARG A 59 6.22 -6.74 -27.60
N GLY A 60 5.27 -7.53 -28.12
CA GLY A 60 5.52 -8.92 -28.51
C GLY A 60 5.39 -9.94 -27.38
N TYR A 61 4.87 -9.56 -26.22
CA TYR A 61 4.66 -10.47 -25.09
C TYR A 61 3.19 -10.77 -24.94
N ARG A 62 2.81 -12.04 -25.07
CA ARG A 62 1.44 -12.47 -24.76
C ARG A 62 1.19 -12.31 -23.27
N THR A 63 -0.03 -11.94 -22.92
CA THR A 63 -0.47 -11.83 -21.53
C THR A 63 -1.66 -12.73 -21.27
N LYS A 64 -1.67 -13.40 -20.11
CA LYS A 64 -2.81 -14.19 -19.63
C LYS A 64 -3.11 -13.80 -18.19
N ILE A 65 -4.37 -13.45 -17.93
CA ILE A 65 -4.85 -13.08 -16.60
C ILE A 65 -5.35 -14.33 -15.87
N ILE A 66 -4.84 -14.57 -14.67
CA ILE A 66 -5.40 -15.60 -13.78
C ILE A 66 -6.40 -14.94 -12.84
N ILE A 67 -7.67 -15.32 -12.96
CA ILE A 67 -8.79 -14.76 -12.20
C ILE A 67 -9.18 -15.71 -11.07
N CYS A 68 -9.26 -15.20 -9.85
CA CYS A 68 -9.79 -15.96 -8.72
C CYS A 68 -11.28 -16.29 -8.90
N ASP A 69 -11.64 -17.56 -8.67
CA ASP A 69 -13.00 -18.09 -8.69
C ASP A 69 -13.39 -18.77 -7.37
N GLY A 70 -12.76 -18.36 -6.26
CA GLY A 70 -13.14 -18.77 -4.90
C GLY A 70 -12.37 -19.96 -4.32
N GLN A 71 -11.23 -20.37 -4.92
CA GLN A 71 -10.41 -21.47 -4.39
C GLN A 71 -9.85 -21.19 -2.99
N GLY A 72 -9.35 -19.96 -2.78
CA GLY A 72 -9.00 -19.46 -1.45
C GLY A 72 -10.20 -18.75 -0.86
N LYS A 73 -10.73 -19.26 0.26
CA LYS A 73 -11.92 -18.67 0.88
C LYS A 73 -11.58 -17.25 1.38
N ALA A 74 -10.60 -17.04 2.25
CA ALA A 74 -10.29 -15.71 2.77
C ALA A 74 -9.54 -14.81 1.75
N CYS A 75 -9.97 -13.54 1.61
CA CYS A 75 -9.39 -12.52 0.72
C CYS A 75 -9.59 -11.10 1.28
N ILE A 76 -8.96 -10.09 0.69
CA ILE A 76 -9.06 -8.68 1.14
C ILE A 76 -10.41 -7.98 0.91
N GLN A 77 -11.35 -8.59 0.19
CA GLN A 77 -12.73 -8.08 0.07
C GLN A 77 -13.55 -8.28 1.36
N ARG A 78 -13.02 -9.08 2.29
CA ARG A 78 -13.68 -9.42 3.53
C ARG A 78 -13.20 -8.50 4.65
N SER A 79 -14.12 -8.15 5.52
CA SER A 79 -13.85 -7.45 6.77
C SER A 79 -14.77 -7.97 7.86
N ILE A 80 -14.42 -7.68 9.11
CA ILE A 80 -15.25 -7.98 10.28
C ILE A 80 -16.66 -7.37 10.22
N GLU A 81 -16.81 -6.28 9.47
CA GLU A 81 -18.06 -5.55 9.24
C GLU A 81 -18.94 -6.21 8.15
N ASN A 82 -18.38 -7.09 7.31
CA ASN A 82 -19.12 -7.79 6.24
C ASN A 82 -19.07 -9.32 6.45
N LYS A 83 -19.94 -9.80 7.36
CA LYS A 83 -20.04 -11.21 7.76
C LYS A 83 -20.90 -12.09 6.84
N SER A 84 -21.24 -11.61 5.63
CA SER A 84 -22.08 -12.35 4.67
C SER A 84 -21.51 -13.74 4.33
N ASN A 85 -22.37 -14.67 3.88
CA ASN A 85 -21.90 -16.01 3.49
C ASN A 85 -20.87 -15.91 2.35
N TRP A 86 -19.66 -16.29 2.72
CA TRP A 86 -18.43 -16.00 2.01
C TRP A 86 -18.27 -16.70 0.66
N SER A 87 -18.84 -17.89 0.50
CA SER A 87 -18.82 -18.63 -0.76
C SER A 87 -19.67 -17.97 -1.84
N ASP A 88 -20.80 -17.40 -1.45
CA ASP A 88 -21.84 -16.96 -2.37
C ASP A 88 -21.42 -15.64 -3.06
N ALA A 89 -20.61 -14.83 -2.37
CA ALA A 89 -20.03 -13.61 -2.92
C ALA A 89 -18.96 -13.87 -4.00
N CYS A 90 -18.24 -14.99 -3.93
CA CYS A 90 -17.14 -15.30 -4.86
C CYS A 90 -17.63 -15.52 -6.29
N SER A 91 -18.77 -16.18 -6.49
CA SER A 91 -19.34 -16.42 -7.83
C SER A 91 -19.71 -15.12 -8.54
N ASN A 92 -20.36 -14.19 -7.83
CA ASN A 92 -20.67 -12.87 -8.40
C ASN A 92 -19.39 -12.08 -8.70
N CYS A 93 -18.42 -12.14 -7.81
CA CYS A 93 -17.12 -11.49 -7.98
C CYS A 93 -16.39 -12.00 -9.24
N SER A 94 -16.27 -13.32 -9.41
CA SER A 94 -15.59 -13.90 -10.57
C SER A 94 -16.31 -13.58 -11.89
N LEU A 95 -17.64 -13.62 -11.92
CA LEU A 95 -18.44 -13.21 -13.08
C LEU A 95 -18.18 -11.76 -13.48
N LEU A 96 -18.10 -10.85 -12.50
CA LEU A 96 -17.77 -9.44 -12.75
C LEU A 96 -16.36 -9.27 -13.31
N MET A 97 -15.37 -10.01 -12.78
CA MET A 97 -14.00 -9.97 -13.28
C MET A 97 -13.88 -10.52 -14.70
N ILE A 98 -14.55 -11.64 -15.01
CA ILE A 98 -14.62 -12.22 -16.36
C ILE A 98 -15.25 -11.23 -17.34
N LYS A 99 -16.36 -10.59 -16.94
CA LYS A 99 -17.04 -9.58 -17.77
C LYS A 99 -16.11 -8.42 -18.10
N GLU A 100 -15.35 -7.91 -17.13
CA GLU A 100 -14.39 -6.83 -17.35
C GLU A 100 -13.18 -7.31 -18.18
N ALA A 101 -12.67 -8.52 -17.98
CA ALA A 101 -11.61 -9.10 -18.82
C ALA A 101 -12.06 -9.18 -20.29
N ASN A 102 -13.28 -9.69 -20.53
CA ASN A 102 -13.88 -9.74 -21.86
C ASN A 102 -14.08 -8.35 -22.48
N ARG A 103 -14.51 -7.37 -21.69
CA ARG A 103 -14.68 -5.98 -22.15
C ARG A 103 -13.39 -5.39 -22.72
N TYR A 104 -12.24 -5.75 -22.17
CA TYR A 104 -10.91 -5.30 -22.60
C TYR A 104 -10.23 -6.26 -23.60
N GLY A 105 -10.88 -7.36 -23.99
CA GLY A 105 -10.32 -8.36 -24.90
C GLY A 105 -9.12 -9.10 -24.30
N LEU A 106 -9.12 -9.34 -22.99
CA LEU A 106 -8.00 -9.97 -22.28
C LEU A 106 -8.14 -11.48 -22.29
N GLU A 107 -7.07 -12.18 -22.66
CA GLU A 107 -6.98 -13.61 -22.43
C GLU A 107 -6.93 -13.89 -20.92
N HIS A 108 -7.80 -14.78 -20.45
CA HIS A 108 -7.91 -15.08 -19.03
C HIS A 108 -8.30 -16.53 -18.76
N GLU A 109 -8.01 -16.99 -17.55
CA GLU A 109 -8.40 -18.31 -17.08
C GLU A 109 -8.68 -18.30 -15.58
N LEU A 110 -9.50 -19.25 -15.13
CA LEU A 110 -9.88 -19.35 -13.73
C LEU A 110 -8.86 -20.12 -12.91
N ALA A 111 -8.69 -19.69 -11.65
CA ALA A 111 -7.78 -20.28 -10.69
C ALA A 111 -8.03 -21.77 -10.42
N SER A 112 -9.29 -22.23 -10.46
CA SER A 112 -9.67 -23.66 -10.34
C SER A 112 -8.99 -24.58 -11.35
N LYS A 113 -8.52 -24.07 -12.50
CA LYS A 113 -7.80 -24.87 -13.50
C LYS A 113 -6.40 -25.31 -13.05
N TYR A 114 -5.90 -24.79 -11.93
CA TYR A 114 -4.54 -24.99 -11.44
C TYR A 114 -4.49 -25.68 -10.07
N ILE A 115 -5.64 -26.07 -9.52
CA ILE A 115 -5.71 -26.79 -8.24
C ILE A 115 -6.93 -27.72 -8.21
N SER A 116 -6.78 -28.89 -7.61
CA SER A 116 -7.88 -29.84 -7.40
C SER A 116 -8.59 -29.61 -6.06
N PRO A 117 -9.88 -29.99 -5.94
CA PRO A 117 -10.61 -29.96 -4.66
C PRO A 117 -9.89 -30.70 -3.53
N GLN A 118 -9.23 -31.82 -3.84
CA GLN A 118 -8.46 -32.59 -2.87
C GLN A 118 -7.26 -31.81 -2.32
N GLN A 119 -6.57 -31.05 -3.18
CA GLN A 119 -5.45 -30.20 -2.76
C GLN A 119 -5.93 -29.03 -1.89
N VAL A 120 -7.06 -28.40 -2.25
CA VAL A 120 -7.70 -27.37 -1.42
C VAL A 120 -7.98 -27.91 -0.01
N SER A 121 -8.66 -29.07 0.08
CA SER A 121 -8.95 -29.73 1.37
C SER A 121 -7.68 -30.07 2.17
N ASN A 122 -6.60 -30.47 1.50
CA ASN A 122 -5.31 -30.73 2.16
C ASN A 122 -4.73 -29.48 2.82
N TYR A 123 -4.76 -28.33 2.12
CA TYR A 123 -4.27 -27.07 2.67
C TYR A 123 -5.15 -26.55 3.82
N GLU A 124 -6.47 -26.72 3.73
CA GLU A 124 -7.39 -26.38 4.83
C GLU A 124 -7.11 -27.23 6.08
N ARG A 125 -6.96 -28.56 5.92
CA ARG A 125 -6.61 -29.46 7.03
C ARG A 125 -5.27 -29.08 7.66
N PHE A 126 -4.26 -28.78 6.84
CA PHE A 126 -2.96 -28.34 7.31
C PHE A 126 -3.04 -27.03 8.10
N ALA A 127 -3.74 -26.03 7.56
CA ALA A 127 -3.92 -24.74 8.21
C ALA A 127 -4.68 -24.88 9.53
N ASN A 128 -5.59 -25.84 9.66
CA ASN A 128 -6.31 -26.15 10.90
C ASN A 128 -5.46 -26.88 11.95
N ALA A 129 -4.51 -27.71 11.52
CA ALA A 129 -3.66 -28.50 12.41
C ALA A 129 -2.51 -27.71 13.05
N ILE A 130 -2.04 -26.62 12.41
CA ILE A 130 -0.94 -25.80 12.96
C ILE A 130 -1.34 -25.18 14.30
N ASP A 131 -0.44 -25.12 15.27
CA ASP A 131 -0.64 -24.31 16.49
C ASP A 131 -0.82 -22.82 16.13
N ILE A 132 -1.89 -22.20 16.64
CA ILE A 132 -2.23 -20.80 16.37
C ILE A 132 -1.07 -19.83 16.65
N ASN A 133 -0.29 -20.08 17.70
CA ASN A 133 0.85 -19.25 18.10
C ASN A 133 2.04 -19.39 17.15
N ARG A 134 2.05 -20.43 16.31
CA ARG A 134 3.08 -20.68 15.30
C ARG A 134 2.69 -20.15 13.92
N ILE A 135 1.41 -19.79 13.69
CA ILE A 135 0.94 -19.33 12.37
C ILE A 135 1.74 -18.13 11.89
N ILE A 136 1.85 -17.03 12.65
CA ILE A 136 2.55 -15.81 12.17
C ILE A 136 3.97 -16.10 11.69
N ARG A 137 4.68 -17.00 12.38
CA ARG A 137 6.08 -17.33 12.09
C ARG A 137 6.23 -18.47 11.09
N PHE A 138 5.14 -19.03 10.58
CA PHE A 138 5.18 -20.16 9.67
C PHE A 138 5.82 -19.75 8.33
N ARG A 139 6.90 -20.43 7.96
CA ARG A 139 7.64 -20.24 6.71
C ARG A 139 7.97 -21.59 6.10
N LYS A 140 7.99 -21.66 4.77
CA LYS A 140 8.47 -22.83 4.02
C LYS A 140 9.03 -22.37 2.67
N ASP A 141 10.12 -22.96 2.21
CA ASP A 141 10.77 -22.63 0.93
C ASP A 141 11.09 -21.13 0.78
N SER A 142 11.55 -20.48 1.87
CA SER A 142 11.79 -19.03 1.98
C SER A 142 10.53 -18.14 1.84
N VAL A 143 9.33 -18.72 1.74
CA VAL A 143 8.06 -18.00 1.65
C VAL A 143 7.47 -17.78 3.05
N PRO A 144 7.12 -16.54 3.43
CA PRO A 144 6.58 -16.21 4.75
C PRO A 144 5.05 -16.33 4.82
N TYR A 145 4.52 -17.52 4.56
CA TYR A 145 3.06 -17.79 4.57
C TYR A 145 2.34 -17.22 5.79
N GLY A 146 2.93 -17.41 6.97
CA GLY A 146 2.40 -16.93 8.24
C GLY A 146 2.24 -15.42 8.32
N SER A 147 3.25 -14.69 7.87
CA SER A 147 3.26 -13.23 7.89
C SER A 147 2.25 -12.66 6.90
N ILE A 148 2.17 -13.25 5.69
CA ILE A 148 1.21 -12.84 4.66
C ILE A 148 -0.23 -13.02 5.16
N ALA A 149 -0.50 -14.18 5.75
CA ALA A 149 -1.80 -14.50 6.34
C ALA A 149 -2.14 -13.56 7.50
N TRP A 150 -1.18 -13.30 8.39
CA TRP A 150 -1.35 -12.37 9.50
C TRP A 150 -1.72 -10.96 9.06
N ASN A 151 -1.01 -10.42 8.07
CA ASN A 151 -1.27 -9.08 7.58
C ASN A 151 -2.66 -8.96 6.93
N SER A 152 -3.07 -10.00 6.18
CA SER A 152 -4.40 -10.08 5.58
C SER A 152 -5.49 -10.15 6.65
N PHE A 153 -5.23 -10.90 7.72
CA PHE A 153 -6.12 -11.00 8.87
C PHE A 153 -6.21 -9.67 9.65
N ASN A 154 -5.10 -8.96 9.84
CA ASN A 154 -5.11 -7.62 10.45
C ASN A 154 -5.98 -6.65 9.65
N ARG A 155 -5.85 -6.67 8.32
CA ARG A 155 -6.73 -5.91 7.43
C ARG A 155 -8.20 -6.29 7.61
N TYR A 156 -8.52 -7.58 7.67
CA TYR A 156 -9.88 -8.06 7.92
C TYR A 156 -10.45 -7.52 9.23
N MET A 157 -9.63 -7.49 10.28
CA MET A 157 -10.05 -7.06 11.61
C MET A 157 -10.17 -5.53 11.77
N LYS A 158 -9.79 -4.75 10.75
CA LYS A 158 -9.94 -3.28 10.71
C LYS A 158 -9.56 -2.55 12.00
N GLY A 159 -8.51 -3.00 12.68
CA GLY A 159 -8.07 -2.33 13.91
C GLY A 159 -8.85 -2.65 15.17
N ARG A 160 -9.53 -3.80 15.25
CA ARG A 160 -10.00 -4.34 16.53
C ARG A 160 -8.87 -5.02 17.33
N LEU A 161 -7.84 -5.51 16.66
CA LEU A 161 -6.81 -6.36 17.28
C LEU A 161 -5.77 -5.58 18.08
N ILE A 162 -5.45 -6.08 19.28
CA ILE A 162 -4.33 -5.60 20.11
C ILE A 162 -3.26 -6.68 20.27
N ASN A 163 -3.66 -7.94 20.48
CA ASN A 163 -2.73 -9.07 20.60
C ASN A 163 -3.36 -10.40 20.16
N LEU A 164 -2.55 -11.30 19.60
CA LEU A 164 -2.88 -12.69 19.29
C LEU A 164 -3.53 -13.47 20.45
N LYS A 165 -3.13 -13.20 21.69
CA LYS A 165 -3.66 -13.92 22.87
C LYS A 165 -5.15 -13.63 23.11
N GLN A 166 -5.68 -12.54 22.55
CA GLN A 166 -7.06 -12.12 22.74
C GLN A 166 -8.01 -12.69 21.68
N LEU A 167 -7.49 -13.47 20.71
CA LEU A 167 -8.33 -14.03 19.66
C LEU A 167 -9.33 -15.03 20.23
N ASP A 168 -10.61 -14.82 19.95
CA ASP A 168 -11.67 -15.81 20.23
C ASP A 168 -11.59 -17.00 19.26
N SER A 169 -12.50 -17.97 19.40
CA SER A 169 -12.52 -19.16 18.55
C SER A 169 -12.81 -18.84 17.08
N GLU A 170 -13.69 -17.87 16.81
CA GLU A 170 -14.08 -17.48 15.46
C GLU A 170 -12.91 -16.79 14.75
N GLU A 171 -12.30 -15.80 15.40
CA GLU A 171 -11.15 -15.06 14.90
C GLU A 171 -9.95 -15.98 14.60
N LYS A 172 -9.74 -17.01 15.43
CA LYS A 172 -8.72 -18.04 15.18
C LYS A 172 -9.01 -18.84 13.91
N MET A 173 -10.28 -19.18 13.64
CA MET A 173 -10.68 -19.86 12.40
C MET A 173 -10.48 -18.96 11.17
N ILE A 174 -10.69 -17.65 11.31
CA ILE A 174 -10.49 -16.68 10.24
C ILE A 174 -9.00 -16.56 9.91
N LEU A 175 -8.13 -16.44 10.90
CA LEU A 175 -6.67 -16.43 10.69
C LEU A 175 -6.19 -17.71 9.99
N ARG A 176 -6.73 -18.87 10.38
CA ARG A 176 -6.46 -20.16 9.69
C ARG A 176 -6.95 -20.15 8.24
N SER A 177 -8.09 -19.53 7.98
CA SER A 177 -8.61 -19.38 6.61
C SER A 177 -7.69 -18.53 5.74
N TYR A 178 -7.12 -17.44 6.28
CA TYR A 178 -6.10 -16.65 5.57
C TYR A 178 -4.81 -17.43 5.32
N LEU A 179 -4.37 -18.26 6.28
CA LEU A 179 -3.23 -19.16 6.07
C LEU A 179 -3.49 -20.16 4.94
N SER A 180 -4.67 -20.80 4.96
CA SER A 180 -5.09 -21.73 3.89
C SER A 180 -5.15 -21.04 2.53
N SER A 181 -5.81 -19.88 2.42
CA SER A 181 -5.85 -19.09 1.19
C SER A 181 -4.47 -18.72 0.66
N THR A 182 -3.55 -18.33 1.54
CA THR A 182 -2.17 -18.00 1.14
C THR A 182 -1.46 -19.22 0.54
N LEU A 183 -1.60 -20.39 1.17
CA LEU A 183 -1.02 -21.65 0.68
C LEU A 183 -1.62 -22.08 -0.68
N ILE A 184 -2.95 -22.01 -0.80
CA ILE A 184 -3.69 -22.32 -2.03
C ILE A 184 -3.27 -21.38 -3.16
N ASN A 185 -3.26 -20.08 -2.91
CA ASN A 185 -2.90 -19.08 -3.92
C ASN A 185 -1.46 -19.28 -4.41
N PHE A 186 -0.51 -19.54 -3.50
CA PHE A 186 0.87 -19.87 -3.89
C PHE A 186 0.96 -21.14 -4.74
N HIS A 187 0.18 -22.18 -4.40
CA HIS A 187 0.11 -23.40 -5.19
C HIS A 187 -0.35 -23.11 -6.62
N ILE A 188 -1.46 -22.38 -6.76
CA ILE A 188 -2.04 -22.01 -8.06
C ILE A 188 -1.03 -21.20 -8.87
N ALA A 189 -0.37 -20.21 -8.25
CA ALA A 189 0.62 -19.40 -8.94
C ALA A 189 1.79 -20.24 -9.48
N ARG A 190 2.32 -21.18 -8.69
CA ARG A 190 3.37 -22.09 -9.16
C ARG A 190 2.91 -23.02 -10.28
N ALA A 191 1.70 -23.57 -10.14
CA ALA A 191 1.11 -24.42 -11.16
C ALA A 191 0.89 -23.65 -12.47
N ALA A 192 0.42 -22.41 -12.40
CA ALA A 192 0.23 -21.53 -13.54
C ALA A 192 1.54 -21.18 -14.24
N ILE A 193 2.57 -20.75 -13.49
CA ILE A 193 3.90 -20.46 -14.05
C ILE A 193 4.44 -21.68 -14.82
N LYS A 194 4.35 -22.88 -14.21
CA LYS A 194 4.85 -24.12 -14.82
C LYS A 194 4.06 -24.52 -16.06
N ARG A 195 2.73 -24.55 -15.97
CA ARG A 195 1.85 -25.04 -17.04
C ARG A 195 1.91 -24.15 -18.27
N GLU A 196 1.92 -22.84 -18.03
CA GLU A 196 1.88 -21.83 -19.08
C GLU A 196 3.28 -21.44 -19.59
N LYS A 197 4.35 -21.98 -18.98
CA LYS A 197 5.74 -21.63 -19.27
C LYS A 197 5.97 -20.11 -19.22
N ALA A 198 5.43 -19.48 -18.19
CA ALA A 198 5.47 -18.03 -18.03
C ALA A 198 6.90 -17.53 -17.89
N VAL A 199 7.24 -16.45 -18.60
CA VAL A 199 8.57 -15.83 -18.55
C VAL A 199 8.64 -14.69 -17.54
N ALA A 200 7.49 -14.14 -17.11
CA ALA A 200 7.39 -13.15 -16.06
C ALA A 200 6.00 -13.14 -15.40
N MET A 201 5.89 -12.45 -14.27
CA MET A 201 4.66 -12.24 -13.50
C MET A 201 4.45 -10.74 -13.26
N LEU A 202 3.21 -10.24 -13.42
CA LEU A 202 2.79 -8.91 -13.03
C LEU A 202 1.59 -9.00 -12.08
N THR A 203 1.59 -8.22 -11.00
CA THR A 203 0.46 -8.12 -10.06
C THR A 203 0.28 -6.70 -9.56
N SER A 204 -0.89 -6.39 -9.00
CA SER A 204 -1.02 -5.19 -8.15
C SER A 204 -0.48 -5.46 -6.74
N HIS A 205 0.04 -4.43 -6.08
CA HIS A 205 0.50 -4.33 -4.68
C HIS A 205 1.61 -5.28 -4.22
N GLY A 206 1.54 -6.58 -4.54
CA GLY A 206 2.52 -7.59 -4.14
C GLY A 206 2.42 -8.02 -2.67
N VAL A 207 1.27 -7.75 -2.03
CA VAL A 207 1.02 -7.93 -0.60
C VAL A 207 -0.26 -8.73 -0.35
N TYR A 208 -0.58 -9.03 0.91
CA TYR A 208 -1.72 -9.83 1.32
C TYR A 208 -1.80 -11.23 0.71
N SER A 209 -2.78 -12.01 1.18
CA SER A 209 -3.04 -13.38 0.74
C SER A 209 -3.44 -13.46 -0.73
N ASP A 210 -3.82 -12.33 -1.33
CA ASP A 210 -4.28 -12.21 -2.70
C ASP A 210 -3.14 -12.02 -3.70
N TYR A 211 -2.17 -11.13 -3.40
CA TYR A 211 -1.15 -10.74 -4.38
C TYR A 211 0.28 -11.15 -4.02
N ALA A 212 0.62 -11.24 -2.72
CA ALA A 212 1.97 -11.67 -2.31
C ALA A 212 2.33 -13.09 -2.79
N PRO A 213 1.44 -14.10 -2.73
CA PRO A 213 1.80 -15.45 -3.14
C PRO A 213 2.33 -15.56 -4.57
N ALA A 214 1.78 -14.79 -5.52
CA ALA A 214 2.25 -14.77 -6.90
C ALA A 214 3.67 -14.21 -7.04
N MET A 215 3.98 -13.17 -6.27
CA MET A 215 5.32 -12.56 -6.22
C MET A 215 6.36 -13.49 -5.58
N TYR A 216 5.99 -14.23 -4.54
CA TYR A 216 6.85 -15.26 -3.99
C TYR A 216 7.00 -16.46 -4.94
N ALA A 217 5.94 -16.83 -5.68
CA ALA A 217 5.99 -17.89 -6.67
C ALA A 217 6.92 -17.55 -7.84
N SER A 218 6.92 -16.31 -8.33
CA SER A 218 7.85 -15.87 -9.39
C SER A 218 9.31 -15.95 -8.92
N ASN A 219 9.59 -15.53 -7.68
CA ASN A 219 10.92 -15.67 -7.06
C ASN A 219 11.39 -17.13 -6.96
N VAL A 220 10.52 -18.02 -6.48
CA VAL A 220 10.83 -19.46 -6.38
C VAL A 220 11.06 -20.07 -7.77
N ALA A 221 10.30 -19.62 -8.78
CA ALA A 221 10.46 -20.04 -10.16
C ALA A 221 11.65 -19.36 -10.89
N ARG A 222 12.32 -18.40 -10.25
CA ARG A 222 13.41 -17.59 -10.83
C ARG A 222 13.03 -16.89 -12.13
N ILE A 223 11.79 -16.39 -12.21
CA ILE A 223 11.33 -15.52 -13.28
C ILE A 223 11.11 -14.10 -12.73
N PRO A 224 11.28 -13.05 -13.54
CA PRO A 224 10.90 -11.69 -13.17
C PRO A 224 9.46 -11.62 -12.65
N GLY A 225 9.28 -11.16 -11.42
CA GLY A 225 7.98 -10.74 -10.92
C GLY A 225 7.97 -9.23 -10.74
N THR A 226 6.89 -8.54 -11.08
CA THR A 226 6.73 -7.12 -10.80
C THR A 226 5.39 -6.86 -10.12
N SER A 227 5.39 -6.04 -9.09
CA SER A 227 4.18 -5.49 -8.49
C SER A 227 4.06 -4.00 -8.78
N TRP A 228 2.85 -3.49 -8.96
CA TRP A 228 2.60 -2.05 -9.08
C TRP A 228 1.62 -1.52 -8.05
N ILE A 229 1.78 -0.27 -7.64
CA ILE A 229 0.80 0.49 -6.85
C ILE A 229 0.56 1.86 -7.49
N SER A 230 -0.56 2.49 -7.16
CA SER A 230 -0.87 3.84 -7.66
C SER A 230 0.00 4.88 -6.97
N GLY A 231 0.36 5.93 -7.70
CA GLY A 231 1.07 7.09 -7.20
C GLY A 231 0.12 8.15 -6.64
N PHE A 232 0.64 9.36 -6.46
CA PHE A 232 -0.08 10.50 -5.90
C PHE A 232 -1.09 11.12 -6.85
N THR A 233 -1.03 10.82 -8.16
CA THR A 233 -2.05 11.25 -9.14
C THR A 233 -2.49 10.09 -10.03
N PRO A 234 -3.65 10.16 -10.74
CA PRO A 234 -4.22 9.02 -11.46
C PRO A 234 -3.32 8.37 -12.51
N GLN A 235 -2.34 9.12 -13.03
CA GLN A 235 -1.42 8.68 -14.08
C GLN A 235 -0.08 8.16 -13.55
N HIS A 236 0.21 8.33 -12.26
CA HIS A 236 1.49 7.91 -11.69
C HIS A 236 1.37 6.54 -11.04
N PHE A 237 2.43 5.76 -11.14
CA PHE A 237 2.54 4.40 -10.62
C PHE A 237 3.93 4.16 -10.03
N TYR A 238 4.00 3.32 -9.01
CA TYR A 238 5.25 2.74 -8.55
C TYR A 238 5.32 1.28 -8.99
N PHE A 239 6.49 0.83 -9.43
CA PHE A 239 6.77 -0.55 -9.82
C PHE A 239 7.93 -1.11 -9.00
N SER A 240 7.83 -2.34 -8.51
CA SER A 240 8.94 -3.04 -7.86
C SER A 240 9.07 -4.48 -8.35
N SER A 241 10.32 -4.87 -8.62
CA SER A 241 10.70 -6.22 -9.02
C SER A 241 10.79 -7.16 -7.81
N SER A 242 10.45 -8.43 -8.03
CA SER A 242 10.39 -9.49 -7.04
C SER A 242 11.77 -9.81 -6.44
N ASN A 243 12.85 -9.48 -7.16
CA ASN A 243 14.23 -9.56 -6.70
C ASN A 243 14.53 -8.63 -5.49
N LYS A 244 13.62 -7.70 -5.17
CA LYS A 244 13.70 -6.79 -4.02
C LYS A 244 12.78 -7.22 -2.85
N LEU A 245 12.00 -8.29 -2.99
CA LEU A 245 11.02 -8.73 -1.96
C LEU A 245 11.65 -9.19 -0.65
N SER A 246 12.97 -9.42 -0.62
CA SER A 246 13.63 -9.79 0.62
C SER A 246 13.58 -8.65 1.63
N HIS A 247 13.76 -7.38 1.24
CA HIS A 247 13.82 -6.27 2.21
C HIS A 247 13.40 -4.91 1.60
N GLY A 248 12.16 -4.49 1.85
CA GLY A 248 11.77 -3.07 1.78
C GLY A 248 10.53 -2.76 0.95
N ASP A 249 9.94 -1.62 1.28
CA ASP A 249 8.84 -0.98 0.55
C ASP A 249 9.11 -0.80 -0.95
N ILE A 250 8.10 -1.06 -1.80
CA ILE A 250 8.11 -0.81 -3.27
C ILE A 250 8.58 0.60 -3.64
N ARG A 251 8.41 1.56 -2.73
CA ARG A 251 8.75 2.97 -2.92
C ARG A 251 10.17 3.33 -2.46
N SER A 252 10.88 2.45 -1.75
CA SER A 252 12.25 2.72 -1.28
C SER A 252 13.28 2.54 -2.40
N PRO A 253 14.31 3.42 -2.48
CA PRO A 253 15.48 3.15 -3.31
C PRO A 253 16.27 1.97 -2.76
N SER A 254 17.02 1.30 -3.65
CA SER A 254 18.05 0.34 -3.20
C SER A 254 19.19 1.07 -2.45
N LYS A 255 19.99 0.33 -1.66
CA LYS A 255 21.15 0.92 -0.97
C LYS A 255 22.13 1.60 -1.93
N ILE A 256 22.41 0.97 -3.08
CA ILE A 256 23.32 1.50 -4.10
C ILE A 256 22.73 2.77 -4.73
N GLU A 257 21.44 2.75 -5.05
CA GLU A 257 20.73 3.91 -5.59
C GLU A 257 20.71 5.08 -4.60
N TRP A 258 20.43 4.82 -3.32
CA TRP A 258 20.47 5.84 -2.28
C TRP A 258 21.86 6.48 -2.16
N LEU A 259 22.92 5.68 -2.13
CA LEU A 259 24.30 6.19 -2.08
C LEU A 259 24.66 7.06 -3.29
N ARG A 260 24.11 6.75 -4.48
CA ARG A 260 24.26 7.58 -5.68
C ARG A 260 23.47 8.89 -5.57
N LEU A 261 22.24 8.85 -5.07
CA LEU A 261 21.40 10.04 -4.88
C LEU A 261 22.02 11.02 -3.88
N VAL A 262 22.59 10.51 -2.78
CA VAL A 262 23.26 11.35 -1.77
C VAL A 262 24.41 12.16 -2.37
N LYS A 263 25.14 11.59 -3.33
CA LYS A 263 26.26 12.25 -4.02
C LYS A 263 25.82 13.29 -5.05
N GLN A 264 24.52 13.42 -5.32
CA GLN A 264 23.96 14.36 -6.29
C GLN A 264 23.07 15.35 -5.57
N PRO A 265 23.60 16.53 -5.16
CA PRO A 265 22.79 17.59 -4.59
C PRO A 265 21.69 18.01 -5.57
N LEU A 266 20.51 18.31 -5.02
CA LEU A 266 19.41 18.83 -5.83
C LEU A 266 19.76 20.21 -6.38
N THR A 267 19.44 20.44 -7.66
CA THR A 267 19.55 21.78 -8.25
C THR A 267 18.47 22.71 -7.71
N THR A 268 18.64 24.02 -7.91
CA THR A 268 17.62 25.02 -7.56
C THR A 268 16.27 24.71 -8.20
N THR A 269 16.26 24.24 -9.45
CA THR A 269 15.05 23.83 -10.17
C THR A 269 14.37 22.64 -9.50
N GLN A 270 15.13 21.60 -9.14
CA GLN A 270 14.59 20.41 -8.48
C GLN A 270 14.06 20.71 -7.07
N LEU A 271 14.73 21.59 -6.34
CA LEU A 271 14.23 22.09 -5.05
C LEU A 271 12.94 22.89 -5.20
N SER A 272 12.84 23.73 -6.23
CA SER A 272 11.61 24.47 -6.54
C SER A 272 10.46 23.52 -6.86
N GLU A 273 10.71 22.50 -7.69
CA GLU A 273 9.75 21.46 -8.04
C GLU A 273 9.25 20.69 -6.80
N LEU A 274 10.16 20.28 -5.91
CA LEU A 274 9.79 19.64 -4.64
C LEU A 274 8.88 20.52 -3.79
N ASN A 275 9.26 21.80 -3.61
CA ASN A 275 8.49 22.74 -2.82
C ASN A 275 7.10 22.98 -3.41
N GLN A 276 7.01 23.07 -4.74
CA GLN A 276 5.74 23.19 -5.46
C GLN A 276 4.87 21.94 -5.27
N PHE A 277 5.45 20.75 -5.34
CA PHE A 277 4.73 19.50 -5.10
C PHE A 277 4.15 19.46 -3.69
N ILE A 278 4.97 19.67 -2.65
CA ILE A 278 4.54 19.65 -1.24
C ILE A 278 3.44 20.69 -0.99
N SER A 279 3.60 21.91 -1.52
CA SER A 279 2.58 22.95 -1.44
C SER A 279 1.27 22.52 -2.11
N SER A 280 1.34 22.00 -3.34
CA SER A 280 0.15 21.60 -4.11
C SER A 280 -0.59 20.40 -3.50
N ARG A 281 0.15 19.50 -2.83
CA ARG A 281 -0.39 18.32 -2.14
C ARG A 281 -1.33 18.72 -1.02
N TYR A 282 -0.98 19.74 -0.23
CA TYR A 282 -1.78 20.18 0.93
C TYR A 282 -2.69 21.37 0.68
N LEU A 283 -2.40 22.21 -0.31
CA LEU A 283 -3.13 23.47 -0.55
C LEU A 283 -3.94 23.47 -1.85
N GLY A 284 -3.61 22.58 -2.80
CA GLY A 284 -4.14 22.61 -4.16
C GLY A 284 -5.05 21.44 -4.56
N GLN A 285 -5.33 20.49 -3.66
CA GLN A 285 -6.15 19.28 -3.91
C GLN A 285 -5.72 18.45 -5.14
N LYS A 286 -4.42 18.40 -5.46
CA LYS A 286 -3.89 17.68 -6.63
C LYS A 286 -3.43 16.25 -6.35
N SER A 287 -3.43 15.85 -5.08
CA SER A 287 -2.93 14.55 -4.66
C SER A 287 -4.08 13.66 -4.23
N LEU A 288 -4.05 12.38 -4.60
CA LEU A 288 -5.15 11.45 -4.36
C LEU A 288 -5.17 10.87 -2.94
N ASP A 289 -4.09 11.02 -2.19
CA ASP A 289 -3.91 10.48 -0.84
C ASP A 289 -4.30 11.46 0.27
N VAL A 290 -4.51 12.73 -0.05
CA VAL A 290 -4.87 13.76 0.92
C VAL A 290 -6.02 14.62 0.39
N THR A 291 -6.99 14.89 1.23
CA THR A 291 -8.07 15.83 0.93
C THR A 291 -8.22 16.74 2.13
N PHE A 292 -7.70 17.97 2.02
CA PHE A 292 -7.81 18.98 3.06
C PHE A 292 -8.39 20.26 2.49
N LYS A 293 -9.18 20.96 3.30
CA LYS A 293 -9.53 22.34 3.00
C LYS A 293 -8.28 23.20 3.25
N ASN A 294 -7.99 24.09 2.31
CA ASN A 294 -6.93 25.08 2.49
C ASN A 294 -7.45 26.20 3.41
N ASP A 295 -7.47 25.92 4.70
CA ASP A 295 -7.91 26.88 5.72
C ASP A 295 -6.83 27.03 6.80
N ALA A 296 -6.03 28.09 6.67
CA ALA A 296 -4.99 28.45 7.64
C ALA A 296 -5.56 28.83 9.01
N SER A 297 -6.81 29.29 9.08
CA SER A 297 -7.45 29.72 10.33
C SER A 297 -7.73 28.53 11.27
N SER A 298 -7.85 27.32 10.73
CA SER A 298 -8.07 26.09 11.51
C SER A 298 -7.08 25.88 12.66
N LEU A 299 -5.82 26.33 12.52
CA LEU A 299 -4.81 26.23 13.58
C LEU A 299 -4.74 27.43 14.51
N GLU A 300 -5.07 28.63 14.03
CA GLU A 300 -5.25 29.79 14.90
C GLU A 300 -6.41 29.57 15.89
N ILE A 301 -7.33 28.67 15.54
CA ILE A 301 -8.49 28.30 16.35
C ILE A 301 -8.20 27.10 17.27
N TYR A 302 -7.18 26.26 16.99
CA TYR A 302 -6.88 25.08 17.81
C TYR A 302 -6.25 25.46 19.15
N GLN A 303 -7.12 25.67 20.14
CA GLN A 303 -6.81 26.19 21.48
C GLN A 303 -5.64 25.49 22.19
N PRO A 304 -5.47 24.15 22.12
CA PRO A 304 -4.35 23.51 22.81
C PRO A 304 -2.98 23.97 22.33
N LEU A 305 -2.82 24.29 21.04
CA LEU A 305 -1.55 24.80 20.51
C LEU A 305 -1.25 26.24 20.94
N LYS A 306 -2.25 27.01 21.38
CA LYS A 306 -2.01 28.34 21.98
C LYS A 306 -1.25 28.25 23.30
N GLN A 307 -1.39 27.12 24.01
CA GLN A 307 -0.71 26.85 25.27
C GLN A 307 0.67 26.24 25.08
N ARG A 308 1.18 26.09 23.83
CA ARG A 308 2.48 25.44 23.56
C ARG A 308 3.65 26.01 24.38
N LYS A 309 3.62 27.30 24.71
CA LYS A 309 4.67 27.98 25.49
C LYS A 309 4.78 27.48 26.94
N ALA A 310 3.73 26.82 27.46
CA ALA A 310 3.74 26.23 28.80
C ALA A 310 4.48 24.88 28.87
N TYR A 311 4.92 24.35 27.73
CA TYR A 311 5.53 23.03 27.62
C TYR A 311 6.95 23.12 27.07
N SER A 312 7.80 22.18 27.47
CA SER A 312 9.21 22.08 27.03
C SER A 312 9.30 21.71 25.55
N LYS A 313 8.38 20.88 25.07
CA LYS A 313 8.24 20.42 23.68
C LYS A 313 6.78 20.19 23.31
N VAL A 314 6.51 20.20 22.01
CA VAL A 314 5.27 19.70 21.41
C VAL A 314 5.59 18.46 20.55
N VAL A 315 5.07 17.31 20.95
CA VAL A 315 5.27 16.04 20.24
C VAL A 315 3.96 15.61 19.59
N CYS A 316 3.98 15.25 18.31
CA CYS A 316 2.81 14.73 17.61
C CYS A 316 2.98 13.25 17.25
N ILE A 317 2.09 12.41 17.76
CA ILE A 317 1.91 11.02 17.35
C ILE A 317 0.90 11.00 16.20
N PHE A 318 1.36 10.62 15.02
CA PHE A 318 0.51 10.45 13.86
C PHE A 318 -0.07 9.04 13.88
N ALA A 319 -1.31 8.91 14.34
CA ALA A 319 -2.04 7.65 14.30
C ALA A 319 -2.23 7.21 12.85
N HIS A 320 -2.20 5.90 12.63
CA HIS A 320 -2.27 5.33 11.30
C HIS A 320 -3.40 4.32 11.23
N ILE A 321 -4.13 4.32 10.11
CA ILE A 321 -5.16 3.31 9.86
C ILE A 321 -4.60 1.89 9.97
N ASN A 322 -5.36 1.05 10.66
CA ASN A 322 -4.95 -0.29 11.03
C ASN A 322 -5.02 -1.30 9.86
N TRP A 323 -5.53 -0.88 8.71
CA TRP A 323 -5.69 -1.70 7.50
C TRP A 323 -4.89 -1.18 6.30
N ASP A 324 -3.85 -0.35 6.53
CA ASP A 324 -3.01 0.18 5.46
C ASP A 324 -2.13 -0.92 4.82
N VAL A 325 -1.99 -0.87 3.50
CA VAL A 325 -1.09 -1.73 2.72
C VAL A 325 0.39 -1.52 3.05
N ALA A 326 0.75 -0.36 3.59
CA ALA A 326 2.10 -0.06 4.02
C ALA A 326 2.60 -1.00 5.13
N GLN A 327 1.70 -1.68 5.86
CA GLN A 327 2.06 -2.65 6.90
C GLN A 327 2.78 -3.89 6.34
N ASP A 328 2.38 -4.37 5.16
CA ASP A 328 2.80 -5.70 4.70
C ASP A 328 4.28 -5.83 4.35
N ASN A 329 4.85 -4.75 3.81
CA ASN A 329 6.24 -4.70 3.38
C ASN A 329 7.18 -4.10 4.43
N ASN A 330 6.64 -3.57 5.54
CA ASN A 330 7.38 -2.83 6.54
C ASN A 330 7.08 -3.43 7.93
N PRO A 331 7.88 -4.40 8.41
CA PRO A 331 7.66 -4.96 9.74
C PRO A 331 7.75 -3.88 10.83
N MET A 332 6.81 -3.91 11.77
CA MET A 332 6.71 -3.04 12.94
C MET A 332 7.20 -3.75 14.20
N LEU A 333 7.66 -3.00 15.19
CA LEU A 333 8.15 -3.51 16.47
C LEU A 333 7.06 -4.12 17.38
N PHE A 334 5.80 -3.84 17.08
CA PHE A 334 4.61 -4.23 17.84
C PHE A 334 3.79 -5.22 17.02
N THR A 335 2.92 -5.99 17.69
CA THR A 335 2.04 -6.96 17.01
C THR A 335 0.97 -6.27 16.19
N THR A 336 0.45 -5.14 16.69
CA THR A 336 -0.52 -4.28 16.00
C THR A 336 -0.23 -2.80 16.29
N SER A 337 -0.73 -1.92 15.44
CA SER A 337 -0.64 -0.46 15.60
C SER A 337 -1.43 0.03 16.82
N ASN A 338 -2.50 -0.68 17.19
CA ASN A 338 -3.22 -0.47 18.44
C ASN A 338 -2.35 -0.72 19.68
N GLN A 339 -1.57 -1.82 19.67
CA GLN A 339 -0.63 -2.08 20.76
C GLN A 339 0.39 -0.94 20.85
N TRP A 340 0.91 -0.48 19.70
CA TRP A 340 1.86 0.63 19.65
C TRP A 340 1.31 1.92 20.25
N ILE A 341 0.12 2.38 19.84
CA ILE A 341 -0.43 3.65 20.32
C ILE A 341 -0.71 3.59 21.84
N ILE A 342 -1.24 2.47 22.34
CA ILE A 342 -1.49 2.29 23.78
C ILE A 342 -0.18 2.25 24.58
N GLU A 343 0.83 1.51 24.13
CA GLU A 343 2.13 1.44 24.82
C GLU A 343 2.85 2.81 24.79
N THR A 344 2.70 3.57 23.71
CA THR A 344 3.24 4.94 23.58
C THR A 344 2.56 5.90 24.56
N LEU A 345 1.22 5.87 24.62
CA LEU A 345 0.46 6.76 25.51
C LEU A 345 0.71 6.49 27.00
N LYS A 346 0.95 5.23 27.39
CA LYS A 346 1.35 4.88 28.77
C LYS A 346 2.63 5.60 29.23
N ILE A 347 3.52 5.93 28.30
CA ILE A 347 4.75 6.69 28.57
C ILE A 347 4.45 8.18 28.52
N ALA A 348 3.79 8.65 27.45
CA ALA A 348 3.45 10.07 27.25
C ALA A 348 2.67 10.69 28.42
N ILE A 349 1.70 9.95 28.98
CA ILE A 349 0.90 10.40 30.13
C ILE A 349 1.75 10.77 31.35
N LYS A 350 2.92 10.15 31.52
CA LYS A 350 3.83 10.40 32.65
C LYS A 350 4.74 11.61 32.45
N MET A 351 4.75 12.21 31.25
CA MET A 351 5.65 13.31 30.85
C MET A 351 4.86 14.62 30.74
N SER A 352 4.48 15.19 31.89
CA SER A 352 3.57 16.35 31.98
C SER A 352 4.16 17.67 31.51
N ASP A 353 5.48 17.75 31.34
CA ASP A 353 6.18 18.93 30.83
C ASP A 353 6.13 19.03 29.28
N ILE A 354 5.67 17.97 28.60
CA ILE A 354 5.54 17.90 27.14
C ILE A 354 4.07 17.94 26.74
N LEU A 355 3.73 18.75 25.72
CA LEU A 355 2.43 18.67 25.07
C LEU A 355 2.45 17.54 24.03
N TRP A 356 1.67 16.50 24.27
CA TRP A 356 1.47 15.39 23.34
C TRP A 356 0.19 15.60 22.55
N ILE A 357 0.31 15.49 21.24
CA ILE A 357 -0.79 15.55 20.30
C ILE A 357 -0.91 14.19 19.64
N VAL A 358 -2.10 13.60 19.65
CA VAL A 358 -2.40 12.41 18.84
C VAL A 358 -3.25 12.87 17.67
N LYS A 359 -2.66 12.91 16.46
CA LYS A 359 -3.40 13.21 15.24
C LYS A 359 -4.04 11.93 14.73
N LEU A 360 -5.37 11.85 14.81
CA LEU A 360 -6.15 10.76 14.26
C LEU A 360 -6.19 10.85 12.73
N HIS A 361 -6.26 9.70 12.07
CA HIS A 361 -6.26 9.64 10.61
C HIS A 361 -7.65 10.04 10.04
N PRO A 362 -7.74 10.95 9.07
CA PRO A 362 -9.01 11.42 8.49
C PRO A 362 -9.97 10.30 8.07
N SER A 363 -9.43 9.30 7.36
CA SER A 363 -10.22 8.17 6.84
C SER A 363 -10.91 7.31 7.89
N GLU A 364 -10.51 7.35 9.17
CA GLU A 364 -11.21 6.55 10.19
C GLU A 364 -12.66 7.00 10.37
N GLN A 365 -12.90 8.32 10.36
CA GLN A 365 -14.24 8.88 10.51
C GLN A 365 -15.01 8.89 9.19
N SER A 366 -14.37 9.26 8.07
CA SER A 366 -15.05 9.41 6.78
C SER A 366 -15.45 8.10 6.12
N GLU A 367 -14.78 6.98 6.45
CA GLU A 367 -15.14 5.66 5.95
C GLU A 367 -16.06 4.87 6.90
N GLY A 368 -16.46 5.46 8.05
CA GLY A 368 -17.52 4.94 8.91
C GLY A 368 -17.21 3.60 9.59
N HIS A 369 -15.95 3.34 9.95
CA HIS A 369 -15.55 2.06 10.55
C HIS A 369 -16.05 1.90 11.97
N GLU A 370 -16.38 0.66 12.36
CA GLU A 370 -16.90 0.34 13.71
C GLU A 370 -15.83 0.53 14.81
N TYR A 371 -14.55 0.46 14.45
CA TYR A 371 -13.42 0.54 15.39
C TYR A 371 -12.49 1.69 15.01
N SER A 372 -12.46 2.74 15.84
CA SER A 372 -11.57 3.90 15.65
C SER A 372 -10.42 3.92 16.64
N THR A 373 -9.30 4.55 16.27
CA THR A 373 -8.18 4.76 17.19
C THR A 373 -8.59 5.64 18.37
N GLU A 374 -9.52 6.58 18.16
CA GLU A 374 -10.08 7.40 19.24
C GLU A 374 -10.80 6.56 20.30
N GLN A 375 -11.73 5.70 19.89
CA GLN A 375 -12.49 4.86 20.81
C GLN A 375 -11.55 3.96 21.60
N LEU A 376 -10.58 3.34 20.93
CA LEU A 376 -9.54 2.53 21.57
C LEU A 376 -8.79 3.32 22.66
N ILE A 377 -8.38 4.56 22.36
CA ILE A 377 -7.67 5.40 23.33
C ILE A 377 -8.56 5.70 24.53
N LEU A 378 -9.82 6.06 24.31
CA LEU A 378 -10.75 6.41 25.39
C LEU A 378 -11.17 5.21 26.24
N ASP A 379 -11.25 4.01 25.66
CA ASP A 379 -11.52 2.78 26.40
C ASP A 379 -10.37 2.44 27.37
N TYR A 380 -9.13 2.65 26.95
CA TYR A 380 -7.94 2.41 27.76
C TYR A 380 -7.62 3.55 28.74
N PHE A 381 -7.95 4.78 28.35
CA PHE A 381 -7.70 6.00 29.11
C PHE A 381 -8.97 6.86 29.14
N PRO A 382 -9.95 6.51 30.00
CA PRO A 382 -11.24 7.20 30.07
C PRO A 382 -11.12 8.71 30.35
N GLN A 383 -10.03 9.12 30.99
CA GLN A 383 -9.67 10.51 31.20
C GLN A 383 -8.24 10.75 30.74
N LEU A 384 -8.08 11.57 29.72
CA LEU A 384 -6.77 12.01 29.24
C LEU A 384 -6.29 13.24 30.04
N PRO A 385 -5.03 13.27 30.50
CA PRO A 385 -4.45 14.46 31.11
C PRO A 385 -4.47 15.67 30.17
N LYS A 386 -4.46 16.89 30.72
CA LYS A 386 -4.49 18.14 29.93
C LYS A 386 -3.35 18.26 28.91
N HIS A 387 -2.20 17.64 29.17
CA HIS A 387 -1.05 17.66 28.25
C HIS A 387 -1.13 16.59 27.15
N ILE A 388 -2.21 15.79 27.09
CA ILE A 388 -2.49 14.85 26.00
C ILE A 388 -3.74 15.34 25.24
N GLN A 389 -3.58 15.62 23.95
CA GLN A 389 -4.61 16.24 23.12
C GLN A 389 -4.87 15.41 21.86
N LEU A 390 -6.13 15.21 21.51
CA LEU A 390 -6.51 14.49 20.29
C LEU A 390 -6.91 15.49 19.21
N ILE A 391 -6.30 15.39 18.02
CA ILE A 391 -6.77 16.09 16.81
C ILE A 391 -7.58 15.11 15.97
N ARG A 392 -8.87 15.38 15.83
CA ARG A 392 -9.85 14.64 15.02
C ARG A 392 -9.82 15.10 13.57
N ASP A 393 -10.62 14.46 12.72
CA ASP A 393 -10.83 14.94 11.35
C ASP A 393 -11.76 16.18 11.32
N SER A 394 -12.75 16.20 12.22
CA SER A 394 -13.67 17.32 12.42
C SER A 394 -12.99 18.64 12.78
N ASP A 395 -11.75 18.59 13.29
CA ASP A 395 -10.98 19.80 13.62
C ASP A 395 -10.41 20.49 12.36
N HIS A 396 -10.47 19.83 11.20
CA HIS A 396 -10.08 20.37 9.89
C HIS A 396 -8.65 20.95 9.83
N ILE A 397 -7.75 20.42 10.67
CA ILE A 397 -6.36 20.87 10.75
C ILE A 397 -5.56 20.34 9.56
N ASN A 398 -5.05 21.26 8.74
CA ASN A 398 -4.12 20.92 7.66
C ASN A 398 -2.76 20.47 8.23
N PRO A 399 -2.26 19.27 7.90
CA PRO A 399 -0.98 18.77 8.42
C PRO A 399 0.20 19.70 8.15
N LEU A 400 0.24 20.38 7.00
CA LEU A 400 1.34 21.28 6.64
C LEU A 400 1.56 22.39 7.67
N TYR A 401 0.46 22.93 8.21
CA TYR A 401 0.53 23.96 9.22
C TYR A 401 0.79 23.37 10.62
N LEU A 402 0.29 22.16 10.92
CA LEU A 402 0.62 21.44 12.16
C LEU A 402 2.12 21.18 12.26
N TYR A 403 2.79 20.81 11.16
CA TYR A 403 4.24 20.57 11.13
C TYR A 403 5.06 21.78 11.62
N LYS A 404 4.56 23.00 11.43
CA LYS A 404 5.21 24.24 11.89
C LYS A 404 5.08 24.45 13.39
N GLN A 405 4.06 23.88 14.02
CA GLN A 405 3.74 24.09 15.44
C GLN A 405 4.33 23.01 16.36
N ILE A 406 4.72 21.87 15.80
CA ILE A 406 5.30 20.75 16.56
C ILE A 406 6.83 20.78 16.53
N ASP A 407 7.45 20.14 17.50
CA ASP A 407 8.90 19.98 17.58
C ASP A 407 9.34 18.62 17.05
N ILE A 408 8.56 17.57 17.32
CA ILE A 408 8.92 16.17 17.03
C ILE A 408 7.68 15.41 16.54
N GLY A 409 7.85 14.55 15.54
CA GLY A 409 6.82 13.61 15.10
C GLY A 409 7.13 12.16 15.45
N ILE A 410 6.10 11.36 15.71
CA ILE A 410 6.21 9.92 15.86
C ILE A 410 5.24 9.29 14.85
N THR A 411 5.72 8.36 14.04
CA THR A 411 4.92 7.76 12.97
C THR A 411 5.25 6.27 12.78
N LEU A 412 4.29 5.56 12.20
CA LEU A 412 4.42 4.16 11.82
C LEU A 412 4.89 3.98 10.39
N TYR A 413 4.07 4.37 9.41
CA TYR A 413 4.35 4.19 7.98
C TYR A 413 4.07 5.43 7.14
N GLY A 414 3.56 6.50 7.76
CA GLY A 414 3.17 7.71 7.05
C GLY A 414 4.36 8.42 6.43
N THR A 415 4.15 9.04 5.26
CA THR A 415 5.15 9.91 4.60
C THR A 415 5.53 11.11 5.45
N VAL A 416 4.72 11.44 6.47
CA VAL A 416 4.95 12.51 7.44
C VAL A 416 6.36 12.51 8.04
N GLY A 417 6.99 11.34 8.22
CA GLY A 417 8.37 11.27 8.72
C GLY A 417 9.39 11.93 7.79
N VAL A 418 9.18 11.84 6.47
CA VAL A 418 9.99 12.54 5.45
C VAL A 418 9.66 14.03 5.45
N GLU A 419 8.37 14.35 5.53
CA GLU A 419 7.89 15.73 5.38
C GLU A 419 8.32 16.60 6.55
N LEU A 420 8.22 16.09 7.79
CA LEU A 420 8.77 16.72 8.99
C LEU A 420 10.27 16.98 8.86
N ALA A 421 11.02 16.01 8.32
CA ALA A 421 12.45 16.14 8.16
C ALA A 421 12.84 17.26 7.17
N ILE A 422 12.04 17.50 6.12
CA ILE A 422 12.21 18.64 5.20
C ILE A 422 12.07 19.99 5.94
N PHE A 423 11.22 20.04 6.98
CA PHE A 423 11.04 21.21 7.86
C PHE A 423 12.02 21.26 9.04
N GLY A 424 13.03 20.37 9.07
CA GLY A 424 14.01 20.32 10.16
C GLY A 424 13.48 19.72 11.47
N LYS A 425 12.32 19.07 11.43
CA LYS A 425 11.70 18.44 12.60
C LYS A 425 12.10 16.97 12.67
N PRO A 426 12.70 16.48 13.76
CA PRO A 426 13.03 15.06 13.91
C PRO A 426 11.75 14.22 13.94
N SER A 427 11.84 13.01 13.40
CA SER A 427 10.80 11.99 13.46
C SER A 427 11.32 10.69 14.05
N ILE A 428 10.50 10.03 14.87
CA ILE A 428 10.76 8.69 15.42
C ILE A 428 9.93 7.67 14.65
N ASN A 429 10.60 6.65 14.12
CA ASN A 429 9.96 5.54 13.41
C ASN A 429 9.98 4.26 14.25
N VAL A 430 8.84 3.57 14.27
CA VAL A 430 8.60 2.29 14.97
C VAL A 430 8.40 1.11 14.03
N SER A 431 8.68 1.32 12.75
CA SER A 431 8.64 0.28 11.72
C SER A 431 9.78 0.43 10.73
N SER A 432 9.99 -0.60 9.92
CA SER A 432 10.99 -0.61 8.84
C SER A 432 10.53 0.22 7.64
N VAL A 433 10.22 1.51 7.84
CA VAL A 433 9.69 2.40 6.79
C VAL A 433 10.66 2.61 5.63
N HIS A 434 10.11 2.97 4.47
CA HIS A 434 10.85 3.21 3.24
C HIS A 434 11.95 4.28 3.31
N TYR A 435 11.95 5.14 4.34
CA TYR A 435 12.95 6.18 4.57
C TYR A 435 13.89 5.93 5.75
N ALA A 436 13.70 4.84 6.50
CA ALA A 436 14.57 4.48 7.62
C ALA A 436 16.02 4.24 7.15
N GLY A 437 16.98 4.50 8.03
CA GLY A 437 18.41 4.31 7.82
C GLY A 437 19.05 5.31 6.85
N LYS A 438 18.37 6.41 6.52
CA LYS A 438 18.83 7.41 5.54
C LYS A 438 19.46 8.65 6.16
N GLY A 439 19.61 8.66 7.48
CA GLY A 439 20.37 9.67 8.22
C GLY A 439 19.57 10.90 8.66
N PHE A 440 18.27 10.96 8.38
CA PHE A 440 17.41 12.10 8.73
C PHE A 440 16.23 11.74 9.65
N THR A 441 16.21 10.54 10.21
CA THR A 441 15.19 10.06 11.15
C THR A 441 15.83 9.33 12.35
N HIS A 442 15.07 9.19 13.42
CA HIS A 442 15.39 8.33 14.56
C HIS A 442 14.63 7.01 14.42
N ASP A 443 15.33 5.93 14.09
CA ASP A 443 14.71 4.64 13.78
C ASP A 443 14.89 3.67 14.94
N ALA A 444 13.79 3.24 15.57
CA ALA A 444 13.87 2.26 16.64
C ALA A 444 14.07 0.84 16.08
N HIS A 445 15.04 0.10 16.61
CA HIS A 445 15.35 -1.26 16.16
C HIS A 445 14.63 -2.35 16.97
N ASN A 446 14.17 -2.02 18.18
CA ASN A 446 13.41 -2.91 19.05
C ASN A 446 12.59 -2.08 20.06
N LYS A 447 11.69 -2.73 20.80
CA LYS A 447 10.82 -2.03 21.77
C LYS A 447 11.60 -1.27 22.85
N LYS A 448 12.71 -1.84 23.34
CA LYS A 448 13.54 -1.19 24.37
C LYS A 448 14.16 0.10 23.84
N ASP A 449 14.72 0.05 22.64
CA ASP A 449 15.26 1.21 21.94
C ASP A 449 14.19 2.30 21.71
N TYR A 450 13.00 1.89 21.26
CA TYR A 450 11.88 2.81 21.12
C TYR A 450 11.50 3.51 22.43
N TYR A 451 11.37 2.77 23.53
CA TYR A 451 11.06 3.37 24.82
C TYR A 451 12.16 4.31 25.32
N SER A 452 13.43 3.99 25.07
CA SER A 452 14.55 4.89 25.37
C SER A 452 14.45 6.19 24.56
N LEU A 453 14.11 6.12 23.28
CA LEU A 453 13.88 7.30 22.44
C LEU A 453 12.72 8.16 22.97
N LEU A 454 11.62 7.54 23.41
CA LEU A 454 10.49 8.26 24.03
C LEU A 454 10.88 8.93 25.34
N GLN A 455 11.62 8.24 26.20
CA GLN A 455 12.08 8.79 27.49
C GLN A 455 13.05 9.96 27.31
N ASN A 456 13.85 9.96 26.23
CA ASN A 456 14.77 11.04 25.91
C ASN A 456 14.19 12.08 24.94
N ILE A 457 12.90 12.05 24.64
CA ILE A 457 12.31 12.83 23.54
C ILE A 457 12.44 14.35 23.76
N ALA A 458 12.41 14.82 25.01
CA ALA A 458 12.61 16.22 25.38
C ALA A 458 13.98 16.78 24.90
N ASN A 459 14.99 15.92 24.83
CA ASN A 459 16.36 16.28 24.51
C ASN A 459 16.71 16.11 23.02
N LEU A 460 15.76 15.66 22.19
CA LEU A 460 16.03 15.51 20.76
C LEU A 460 16.17 16.91 20.10
N PRO A 461 17.32 17.19 19.46
CA PRO A 461 17.53 18.46 18.79
C PRO A 461 16.76 18.51 17.46
N PRO A 462 16.50 19.72 16.92
CA PRO A 462 16.14 19.88 15.52
C PRO A 462 17.16 19.23 14.59
N LEU A 463 16.73 18.84 13.39
CA LEU A 463 17.65 18.26 12.40
C LEU A 463 18.67 19.30 11.94
N SER A 464 19.92 18.85 11.78
CA SER A 464 21.00 19.66 11.22
C SER A 464 20.80 19.91 9.71
N GLN A 465 21.50 20.92 9.17
CA GLN A 465 21.43 21.25 7.74
C GLN A 465 21.79 20.06 6.82
N PRO A 466 22.82 19.23 7.11
CA PRO A 466 23.07 18.02 6.33
C PRO A 466 21.91 17.02 6.34
N GLN A 467 21.24 16.83 7.49
CA GLN A 467 20.09 15.94 7.61
C GLN A 467 18.89 16.46 6.81
N ILE A 468 18.64 17.77 6.85
CA ILE A 468 17.60 18.40 6.02
C ILE A 468 17.89 18.22 4.52
N THR A 469 19.16 18.32 4.11
CA THR A 469 19.57 18.08 2.72
C THR A 469 19.28 16.63 2.30
N LEU A 470 19.62 15.65 3.14
CA LEU A 470 19.30 14.23 2.88
C LEU A 470 17.79 14.01 2.80
N ALA A 471 17.01 14.63 3.70
CA ALA A 471 15.56 14.55 3.68
C ALA A 471 14.96 15.10 2.38
N LYS A 472 15.46 16.25 1.90
CA LYS A 472 15.04 16.84 0.62
C LYS A 472 15.42 15.99 -0.58
N GLN A 473 16.64 15.45 -0.62
CA GLN A 473 17.06 14.51 -1.68
C GLN A 473 16.17 13.27 -1.71
N TYR A 474 15.86 12.70 -0.55
CA TYR A 474 14.96 11.56 -0.45
C TYR A 474 13.54 11.92 -0.87
N ALA A 475 13.01 13.05 -0.42
CA ALA A 475 11.68 13.52 -0.77
C ALA A 475 11.54 13.76 -2.28
N TYR A 476 12.52 14.40 -2.91
CA TYR A 476 12.53 14.59 -4.36
C TYR A 476 12.53 13.24 -5.09
N TYR A 477 13.35 12.29 -4.65
CA TYR A 477 13.32 10.95 -5.20
C TYR A 477 11.94 10.31 -5.07
N TYR A 478 11.41 10.25 -3.85
CA TYR A 478 10.20 9.51 -3.54
C TYR A 478 8.93 10.12 -4.17
N PHE A 479 8.78 11.44 -4.07
CA PHE A 479 7.58 12.16 -4.53
C PHE A 479 7.65 12.54 -6.00
N ILE A 480 8.82 12.68 -6.61
CA ILE A 480 8.94 13.13 -8.00
C ILE A 480 9.49 12.01 -8.87
N THR A 481 10.76 11.64 -8.71
CA THR A 481 11.45 10.81 -9.72
C THR A 481 11.11 9.33 -9.67
N ARG A 482 10.65 8.82 -8.52
CA ARG A 482 10.33 7.40 -8.33
C ARG A 482 8.94 7.03 -8.88
N GLN A 483 8.09 8.03 -9.14
CA GLN A 483 6.80 7.84 -9.76
C GLN A 483 6.94 7.74 -11.28
N MET A 484 6.41 6.67 -11.85
CA MET A 484 6.43 6.43 -13.30
C MET A 484 5.08 6.82 -13.91
N THR A 485 5.10 7.55 -15.03
CA THR A 485 3.88 8.08 -15.65
C THR A 485 3.34 7.12 -16.73
N ILE A 486 2.05 6.78 -16.61
CA ILE A 486 1.27 6.12 -17.65
C ILE A 486 0.16 7.08 -18.07
N ASN A 487 0.47 7.89 -19.09
CA ASN A 487 -0.35 9.02 -19.50
C ASN A 487 -1.55 8.67 -20.41
N VAL A 488 -2.06 7.43 -20.33
CA VAL A 488 -3.20 6.94 -21.12
C VAL A 488 -4.49 6.81 -20.33
N LEU A 489 -4.49 7.31 -19.10
CA LEU A 489 -5.66 7.30 -18.22
C LEU A 489 -6.48 8.58 -18.36
N GLU A 490 -7.75 8.49 -18.00
CA GLU A 490 -8.63 9.65 -17.79
C GLU A 490 -8.17 10.45 -16.57
N ASN A 491 -8.07 11.78 -16.71
CA ASN A 491 -7.55 12.65 -15.66
C ASN A 491 -8.57 12.91 -14.53
N ASN A 492 -9.86 12.67 -14.76
CA ASN A 492 -10.96 13.11 -13.89
C ASN A 492 -11.58 11.98 -13.04
N THR A 493 -11.15 10.76 -13.26
CA THR A 493 -11.46 9.62 -12.40
C THR A 493 -10.37 9.58 -11.34
N HIS A 494 -10.71 9.44 -10.05
CA HIS A 494 -9.79 9.40 -8.90
C HIS A 494 -8.76 8.24 -9.02
N HIS A 495 -8.43 7.52 -7.95
CA HIS A 495 -7.56 6.34 -7.99
C HIS A 495 -7.98 5.26 -9.02
N TRP A 496 -9.17 5.34 -9.62
CA TRP A 496 -9.76 4.32 -10.50
C TRP A 496 -9.90 4.75 -11.98
N GLY A 497 -8.97 5.59 -12.43
CA GLY A 497 -8.58 5.78 -13.83
C GLY A 497 -9.11 4.76 -14.84
N ASN A 498 -9.98 5.15 -15.76
CA ASN A 498 -10.25 4.31 -16.95
C ASN A 498 -9.25 4.62 -18.07
N LEU A 499 -9.05 3.64 -18.95
CA LEU A 499 -8.24 3.79 -20.16
C LEU A 499 -8.91 4.80 -21.11
N ASN A 500 -8.17 5.84 -21.47
CA ASN A 500 -8.59 6.81 -22.46
C ASN A 500 -8.25 6.32 -23.87
N ILE A 501 -9.27 5.87 -24.59
CA ILE A 501 -9.14 5.31 -25.96
C ILE A 501 -8.47 6.29 -26.93
N LYS A 502 -8.60 7.61 -26.72
CA LYS A 502 -7.97 8.62 -27.59
C LYS A 502 -6.45 8.72 -27.40
N LYS A 503 -5.91 8.09 -26.36
CA LYS A 503 -4.48 8.12 -26.02
C LYS A 503 -3.79 6.78 -26.23
N LEU A 504 -4.43 5.80 -26.89
CA LEU A 504 -3.87 4.46 -27.09
C LEU A 504 -2.54 4.46 -27.84
N ASP A 505 -2.35 5.39 -28.78
CA ASP A 505 -1.11 5.50 -29.55
C ASP A 505 0.11 5.75 -28.66
N ASN A 506 -0.06 6.34 -27.47
CA ASN A 506 1.04 6.51 -26.50
C ASN A 506 1.57 5.18 -25.95
N LEU A 507 0.84 4.07 -26.08
CA LEU A 507 1.30 2.74 -25.67
C LEU A 507 2.16 2.06 -26.74
N LEU A 508 2.15 2.55 -27.99
CA LEU A 508 2.94 1.99 -29.08
C LEU A 508 4.44 2.08 -28.75
N PRO A 509 5.22 1.04 -29.08
CA PRO A 509 6.67 1.07 -28.87
C PRO A 509 7.31 2.27 -29.58
N GLY A 510 8.22 2.98 -28.90
CA GLY A 510 8.95 4.12 -29.44
C GLY A 510 8.20 5.46 -29.40
N THR A 511 6.91 5.48 -29.07
CA THR A 511 6.12 6.71 -28.96
C THR A 511 6.35 7.44 -27.63
N ASN A 512 6.56 6.71 -26.54
CA ASN A 512 6.80 7.28 -25.22
C ASN A 512 7.94 6.54 -24.50
N LYS A 513 9.07 7.23 -24.32
CA LYS A 513 10.28 6.68 -23.71
C LYS A 513 10.08 6.20 -22.27
N GLU A 514 9.28 6.89 -21.46
CA GLU A 514 9.01 6.47 -20.07
C GLU A 514 8.21 5.16 -20.05
N ILE A 515 7.18 5.06 -20.90
CA ILE A 515 6.37 3.84 -21.05
C ILE A 515 7.24 2.69 -21.55
N ASP A 516 8.10 2.91 -22.55
CA ASP A 516 9.04 1.90 -23.04
C ASP A 516 9.95 1.40 -21.91
N GLN A 517 10.54 2.31 -21.13
CA GLN A 517 11.41 1.97 -20.00
C GLN A 517 10.69 1.14 -18.93
N ILE A 518 9.43 1.47 -18.60
CA ILE A 518 8.63 0.71 -17.63
C ILE A 518 8.49 -0.74 -18.09
N TYR A 519 8.04 -0.96 -19.32
CA TYR A 519 7.73 -2.31 -19.78
C TYR A 519 8.98 -3.13 -20.11
N GLU A 520 10.05 -2.51 -20.62
CA GLU A 520 11.37 -3.16 -20.69
C GLU A 520 11.86 -3.61 -19.32
N SER A 521 11.67 -2.78 -18.29
CA SER A 521 12.08 -3.12 -16.92
C SER A 521 11.26 -4.26 -16.33
N ILE A 522 9.94 -4.30 -16.58
CA ILE A 522 9.08 -5.42 -16.19
C ILE A 522 9.56 -6.73 -16.82
N ILE A 523 9.88 -6.70 -18.11
CA ILE A 523 10.35 -7.87 -18.87
C ILE A 523 11.71 -8.35 -18.34
N ARG A 524 12.64 -7.43 -18.06
CA ARG A 524 14.00 -7.76 -17.58
C ARG A 524 14.07 -8.02 -16.07
N GLY A 525 13.07 -7.60 -15.30
CA GLY A 525 13.03 -7.69 -13.84
C GLY A 525 13.96 -6.70 -13.12
N SER A 526 14.24 -5.52 -13.70
CA SER A 526 15.20 -4.52 -13.21
C SER A 526 14.60 -3.36 -12.42
#